data_AF-A0ABD3MW82-F1
#
_entry.id   AF-A0ABD3MW82-F1
#
_cell.length_a   1.000
_cell.length_b   1.000
_cell.length_c   1.000
_cell.angle_alpha   90.00
_cell.angle_beta   90.00
_cell.angle_gamma   90.00
#
_symmetry.space_group_name_H-M   'P 1'
#
loop_
_entity.id
_entity.type
_entity.pdbx_description
1 polymer ?
#
loop_
_entity_poly.entity_id
_entity_poly.type
_entity_poly.pdbx_seq_one_letter_code
_entity_poly.pdbx_strand_id
1 'polypeptide(L)'
;MATVTSFLHAILHYVRAGWNYIYTLIHRRRNRHPSDADGDTNNGILLSLFTGQRRTVKFDDTGIQVAIGNQIAEGGFSYIFEAYPMNQNDNSGVNNEPRMKYVLKRINCSNNHELIQACKSEANVHRILFQSSSASSQRKTNNHPNLLELLGLKFDNRECCYMLFPYIPQSLRGEITKRNMLNEGSRQRMPFSTREVLQIFGGLVDALIAMHDANLSHRDVKIENVLLKKSDHCGYRVETYDHYIPVLMDYGSAGPLKTIVQVMNMSSLQQQQHQTSSLLSTTTTKVVEDASMFTTMSYRPPELFEGGMTTMKQTSTSEGAENVLDYGKVDVWSLGCVLFGLMHGASPFEMEFLRTHNDNYHAYYHANQRQQRQQEMLQQQQFGLVRIIECTHLKILGEVPFPPWSTISSENEEGGGTNGKYPLSLYRFVRYMVHHDRSTRPHIHEVEGKFDNLHLELLGEPWISHNDINRQQRDGTTHSAKGNGVANMGQHDDFDSLIASRRGG
;
A
#
# COMPACT_ATOMS: atom_id res chain seq x y z
N MET A 1 -5.36 11.56 -21.68
CA MET A 1 -5.38 12.27 -20.38
C MET A 1 -5.28 11.32 -19.18
N ALA A 2 -5.98 10.17 -19.14
CA ALA A 2 -5.94 9.23 -18.00
C ALA A 2 -4.59 8.53 -17.72
N THR A 3 -3.73 8.36 -18.74
CA THR A 3 -2.36 7.82 -18.56
C THR A 3 -1.42 8.83 -17.92
N VAL A 4 -1.60 10.12 -18.23
CA VAL A 4 -0.81 11.23 -17.68
C VAL A 4 -1.15 11.45 -16.19
N THR A 5 -2.40 11.21 -15.78
CA THR A 5 -2.82 11.32 -14.37
C THR A 5 -2.36 10.15 -13.50
N SER A 6 -2.39 8.90 -14.01
CA SER A 6 -1.83 7.74 -13.31
C SER A 6 -0.32 7.86 -13.13
N PHE A 7 0.36 8.38 -14.16
CA PHE A 7 1.79 8.70 -14.09
C PHE A 7 2.02 9.78 -13.02
N LEU A 8 1.37 10.95 -13.08
CA LEU A 8 1.52 12.01 -12.07
C LEU A 8 1.23 11.58 -10.61
N HIS A 9 0.37 10.58 -10.41
CA HIS A 9 0.11 10.03 -9.06
C HIS A 9 1.22 9.10 -8.57
N ALA A 10 1.67 8.12 -9.39
CA ALA A 10 2.85 7.31 -9.11
C ALA A 10 4.07 8.16 -8.72
N ILE A 11 4.16 9.31 -9.38
CA ILE A 11 5.18 10.34 -9.22
C ILE A 11 5.09 11.09 -7.89
N LEU A 12 3.89 11.49 -7.45
CA LEU A 12 3.66 12.12 -6.14
C LEU A 12 3.95 11.15 -4.97
N HIS A 13 3.93 9.83 -5.22
CA HIS A 13 4.30 8.82 -4.23
C HIS A 13 5.81 8.76 -3.97
N TYR A 14 6.64 8.87 -5.01
CA TYR A 14 8.09 9.01 -4.82
C TYR A 14 8.48 10.29 -4.05
N VAL A 15 7.68 11.35 -4.17
CA VAL A 15 7.89 12.64 -3.46
C VAL A 15 7.52 12.58 -1.98
N ARG A 16 6.45 11.86 -1.62
CA ARG A 16 5.93 11.79 -0.24
C ARG A 16 6.83 11.01 0.73
N ALA A 17 7.82 10.29 0.22
CA ALA A 17 8.82 9.51 0.94
C ALA A 17 9.82 10.33 1.78
N GLY A 18 9.30 11.12 2.71
CA GLY A 18 10.02 12.03 3.58
C GLY A 18 9.20 13.25 4.03
N TRP A 19 8.04 13.50 3.42
CA TRP A 19 7.31 14.75 3.64
C TRP A 19 6.76 14.90 5.07
N ASN A 20 6.24 13.84 5.69
CA ASN A 20 5.60 13.96 7.00
C ASN A 20 6.60 14.14 8.16
N TYR A 21 7.79 13.51 8.09
CA TYR A 21 8.88 13.75 9.04
C TYR A 21 9.53 15.14 8.83
N ILE A 22 9.66 15.57 7.58
CA ILE A 22 10.32 16.84 7.24
C ILE A 22 9.41 18.05 7.52
N TYR A 23 8.09 17.90 7.37
CA TYR A 23 7.10 18.97 7.61
C TYR A 23 7.03 19.40 9.09
N THR A 24 7.10 18.46 10.04
CA THR A 24 7.08 18.77 11.49
C THR A 24 8.42 19.35 11.98
N LEU A 25 9.53 18.94 11.36
CA LEU A 25 10.87 19.50 11.58
C LEU A 25 10.95 21.00 11.26
N ILE A 26 10.24 21.43 10.21
CA ILE A 26 10.08 22.85 9.86
C ILE A 26 9.17 23.57 10.89
N HIS A 27 8.08 22.92 11.31
CA HIS A 27 7.12 23.55 12.23
C HIS A 27 7.66 23.77 13.64
N ARG A 28 8.58 22.92 14.13
CA ARG A 28 9.32 23.15 15.39
C ARG A 28 10.23 24.39 15.35
N ARG A 29 10.61 24.88 14.16
CA ARG A 29 11.43 26.11 14.00
C ARG A 29 10.63 27.39 13.84
N ARG A 30 9.34 27.32 13.47
CA ARG A 30 8.51 28.52 13.25
C ARG A 30 8.18 29.29 14.55
N ASN A 31 8.57 28.76 15.71
CA ASN A 31 8.50 29.42 17.02
C ASN A 31 9.83 30.06 17.48
N ARG A 32 10.82 30.28 16.59
CA ARG A 32 11.96 31.17 16.89
C ARG A 32 11.96 32.36 15.93
N HIS A 33 12.12 33.54 16.53
CA HIS A 33 12.05 34.85 15.89
C HIS A 33 12.91 34.98 14.62
N PRO A 34 12.46 35.78 13.63
CA PRO A 34 13.20 36.01 12.41
C PRO A 34 14.21 37.15 12.59
N SER A 35 15.49 36.82 12.63
CA SER A 35 16.57 37.75 12.33
C SER A 35 17.72 36.95 11.74
N ASP A 36 17.86 37.08 10.43
CA ASP A 36 19.07 36.96 9.61
C ASP A 36 18.69 36.36 8.25
N ALA A 37 18.27 37.26 7.37
CA ALA A 37 18.18 37.01 5.96
C ALA A 37 19.59 37.15 5.38
N ASP A 38 20.19 36.05 4.92
CA ASP A 38 21.33 36.12 4.02
C ASP A 38 21.43 34.86 3.14
N GLY A 39 21.61 35.10 1.84
CA GLY A 39 22.29 34.17 0.93
C GLY A 39 21.44 33.09 0.26
N ASP A 40 20.41 33.47 -0.50
CA ASP A 40 19.63 32.54 -1.32
C ASP A 40 20.45 32.03 -2.54
N THR A 41 21.11 30.87 -2.40
CA THR A 41 21.83 30.15 -3.47
C THR A 41 20.92 29.36 -4.42
N ASN A 42 19.61 29.64 -4.43
CA ASN A 42 18.64 29.00 -5.33
C ASN A 42 18.87 29.29 -6.83
N ASN A 43 19.74 30.24 -7.18
CA ASN A 43 20.03 30.59 -8.57
C ASN A 43 20.90 29.56 -9.33
N GLY A 44 21.51 28.58 -8.65
CA GLY A 44 22.37 27.58 -9.30
C GLY A 44 21.62 26.51 -10.12
N ILE A 45 20.34 26.29 -9.85
CA ILE A 45 19.54 25.23 -10.50
C ILE A 45 18.78 25.78 -11.70
N LEU A 46 18.15 26.95 -11.57
CA LEU A 46 17.44 27.63 -12.66
C LEU A 46 18.38 28.07 -13.80
N LEU A 47 19.60 28.52 -13.50
CA LEU A 47 20.59 28.87 -14.53
C LEU A 47 21.20 27.64 -15.23
N SER A 48 21.24 26.48 -14.55
CA SER A 48 21.83 25.25 -15.10
C SER A 48 20.91 24.48 -16.06
N LEU A 49 19.61 24.78 -16.06
CA LEU A 49 18.66 24.24 -17.03
C LEU A 49 18.85 24.84 -18.44
N PHE A 50 19.58 25.96 -18.55
CA PHE A 50 19.92 26.60 -19.82
C PHE A 50 21.29 26.19 -20.39
N THR A 51 22.08 25.43 -19.63
CA THR A 51 23.35 24.85 -20.12
C THR A 51 23.11 23.38 -20.44
N GLY A 52 23.10 23.01 -21.72
CA GLY A 52 22.78 21.66 -22.23
C GLY A 52 23.70 20.50 -21.80
N GLN A 53 24.40 20.60 -20.66
CA GLN A 53 25.10 19.48 -20.04
C GLN A 53 24.14 18.62 -19.22
N ARG A 54 23.85 17.41 -19.71
CA ARG A 54 23.18 16.37 -18.91
C ARG A 54 24.07 16.02 -17.72
N ARG A 55 23.64 16.39 -16.50
CA ARG A 55 24.33 15.99 -15.27
C ARG A 55 24.28 14.47 -15.13
N THR A 56 25.38 13.87 -14.69
CA THR A 56 25.48 12.42 -14.46
C THR A 56 25.70 12.13 -12.98
N VAL A 57 25.18 11.00 -12.51
CA VAL A 57 25.39 10.49 -11.16
C VAL A 57 26.02 9.13 -11.27
N LYS A 58 27.18 8.96 -10.61
CA LYS A 58 27.86 7.68 -10.44
C LYS A 58 27.67 7.21 -9.01
N PHE A 59 27.16 6.00 -8.86
CA PHE A 59 26.92 5.33 -7.58
C PHE A 59 28.13 4.45 -7.25
N ASP A 60 28.89 4.82 -6.22
CA ASP A 60 30.17 4.16 -5.92
C ASP A 60 29.99 2.75 -5.31
N ASP A 61 28.85 2.51 -4.67
CA ASP A 61 28.46 1.23 -4.07
C ASP A 61 28.14 0.15 -5.12
N THR A 62 27.55 0.53 -6.26
CA THR A 62 27.14 -0.40 -7.31
C THR A 62 27.91 -0.27 -8.62
N GLY A 63 28.62 0.85 -8.82
CA GLY A 63 29.28 1.20 -10.08
C GLY A 63 28.30 1.68 -11.16
N ILE A 64 27.00 1.74 -10.88
CA ILE A 64 25.99 2.21 -11.84
C ILE A 64 26.20 3.70 -12.11
N GLN A 65 26.14 4.09 -13.38
CA GLN A 65 26.19 5.48 -13.81
C GLN A 65 24.97 5.82 -14.64
N VAL A 66 24.30 6.90 -14.25
CA VAL A 66 23.07 7.37 -14.90
C VAL A 66 23.17 8.84 -15.30
N ALA A 67 22.58 9.18 -16.44
CA ALA A 67 22.27 10.55 -16.80
C ALA A 67 20.93 10.95 -16.17
N ILE A 68 20.89 12.14 -15.56
CA ILE A 68 19.65 12.71 -15.03
C ILE A 68 18.80 13.18 -16.21
N GLY A 69 17.56 12.68 -16.25
CA GLY A 69 16.53 13.04 -17.21
C GLY A 69 15.59 14.13 -16.68
N ASN A 70 14.35 14.09 -17.16
CA ASN A 70 13.35 15.08 -16.77
C ASN A 70 13.00 14.97 -15.29
N GLN A 71 12.77 16.12 -14.65
CA GLN A 71 12.15 16.14 -13.33
C GLN A 71 10.72 15.64 -13.46
N ILE A 72 10.42 14.65 -12.63
CA ILE A 72 9.16 13.95 -12.59
C ILE A 72 8.25 14.62 -11.55
N ALA A 73 8.77 14.89 -10.35
CA ALA A 73 8.09 15.72 -9.36
C ALA A 73 9.02 16.30 -8.30
N GLU A 74 8.43 17.19 -7.50
CA GLU A 74 9.06 17.97 -6.47
C GLU A 74 8.21 17.99 -5.21
N GLY A 75 8.87 17.78 -4.09
CA GLY A 75 8.44 18.20 -2.76
C GLY A 75 9.50 19.12 -2.18
N GLY A 76 9.22 19.73 -1.05
CA GLY A 76 10.05 20.84 -0.52
C GLY A 76 11.55 20.57 -0.38
N PHE A 77 12.00 19.34 -0.12
CA PHE A 77 13.44 18.99 -0.16
C PHE A 77 13.74 17.75 -1.00
N SER A 78 12.73 17.12 -1.60
CA SER A 78 12.86 15.85 -2.33
C SER A 78 12.44 16.04 -3.77
N TYR A 79 13.29 15.63 -4.70
CA TYR A 79 13.10 15.79 -6.14
C TYR A 79 13.23 14.44 -6.80
N ILE A 80 12.30 14.12 -7.68
CA ILE A 80 12.27 12.85 -8.39
C ILE A 80 12.56 13.11 -9.85
N PHE A 81 13.51 12.37 -10.42
CA PHE A 81 13.93 12.50 -11.82
C PHE A 81 13.83 11.15 -12.53
N GLU A 82 13.58 11.21 -13.84
CA GLU A 82 13.91 10.08 -14.71
C GLU A 82 15.43 9.94 -14.73
N ALA A 83 15.92 8.72 -14.83
CA ALA A 83 17.35 8.46 -14.99
C ALA A 83 17.59 7.39 -16.05
N TYR A 84 18.65 7.57 -16.82
CA TYR A 84 18.97 6.72 -17.97
C TYR A 84 20.38 6.15 -17.81
N PRO A 85 20.61 4.84 -18.03
CA PRO A 85 21.94 4.25 -17.94
C PRO A 85 22.90 4.85 -18.98
N MET A 86 24.15 5.08 -18.58
CA MET A 86 25.20 5.60 -19.48
C MET A 86 25.93 4.51 -20.27
N ASN A 87 25.94 3.25 -19.80
CA ASN A 87 26.85 2.19 -20.27
C ASN A 87 26.22 1.09 -21.15
N GLN A 88 25.09 1.34 -21.82
CA GLN A 88 24.68 0.47 -22.92
C GLN A 88 25.24 1.08 -24.20
N ASN A 89 26.24 0.42 -24.79
CA ASN A 89 26.73 0.76 -26.13
C ASN A 89 25.53 0.92 -27.06
N ASP A 90 25.27 2.15 -27.52
CA ASP A 90 24.24 2.54 -28.49
C ASP A 90 24.53 1.95 -29.90
N ASN A 91 24.99 0.70 -29.99
CA ASN A 91 25.20 -0.05 -31.24
C ASN A 91 24.05 -1.01 -31.58
N SER A 92 22.99 -1.09 -30.76
CA SER A 92 21.75 -1.80 -31.11
C SER A 92 20.67 -0.82 -31.58
N GLY A 93 20.98 0.01 -32.57
CA GLY A 93 20.01 0.82 -33.32
C GLY A 93 19.08 0.01 -34.23
N VAL A 94 18.77 -1.25 -33.89
CA VAL A 94 18.01 -2.17 -34.76
C VAL A 94 16.74 -2.73 -34.11
N ASN A 95 16.56 -2.62 -32.79
CA ASN A 95 15.31 -3.06 -32.15
C ASN A 95 14.67 -1.90 -31.39
N ASN A 96 13.39 -1.61 -31.66
CA ASN A 96 12.52 -0.67 -30.94
C ASN A 96 12.26 -1.11 -29.48
N GLU A 97 13.28 -1.56 -28.75
CA GLU A 97 13.14 -1.86 -27.34
C GLU A 97 13.17 -0.56 -26.53
N PRO A 98 12.23 -0.37 -25.58
CA PRO A 98 12.20 0.82 -24.76
C PRO A 98 13.48 0.92 -23.94
N ARG A 99 14.20 2.05 -24.08
CA ARG A 99 15.41 2.34 -23.31
C ARG A 99 15.11 2.16 -21.82
N MET A 100 15.89 1.31 -21.15
CA MET A 100 15.75 1.04 -19.72
C MET A 100 15.77 2.36 -18.93
N LYS A 101 14.72 2.60 -18.14
CA LYS A 101 14.56 3.79 -17.30
C LYS A 101 14.72 3.45 -15.83
N TYR A 102 15.21 4.41 -15.06
CA TYR A 102 15.26 4.39 -13.61
C TYR A 102 14.54 5.60 -13.02
N VAL A 103 14.26 5.53 -11.73
CA VAL A 103 13.84 6.67 -10.92
C VAL A 103 15.00 7.08 -10.03
N LEU A 104 15.34 8.38 -10.06
CA LEU A 104 16.36 8.98 -9.23
C LEU A 104 15.70 9.93 -8.23
N LYS A 105 15.71 9.56 -6.95
CA LYS A 105 15.27 10.41 -5.84
C LYS A 105 16.48 11.20 -5.33
N ARG A 106 16.40 12.54 -5.38
CA ARG A 106 17.39 13.47 -4.83
C ARG A 106 16.80 14.18 -3.62
N ILE A 107 17.42 14.04 -2.46
CA ILE A 107 17.06 14.74 -1.24
C ILE A 107 18.10 15.82 -0.97
N ASN A 108 17.69 17.08 -0.99
CA ASN A 108 18.52 18.19 -0.56
C ASN A 108 18.66 18.16 0.97
N CYS A 109 19.82 17.75 1.43
CA CYS A 109 20.16 17.68 2.84
C CYS A 109 20.68 19.02 3.37
N SER A 110 21.35 19.84 2.55
CA SER A 110 21.94 21.13 2.96
C SER A 110 22.72 21.03 4.28
N ASN A 111 23.52 19.97 4.46
CA ASN A 111 24.28 19.67 5.69
C ASN A 111 23.42 19.49 6.96
N ASN A 112 22.10 19.34 6.83
CA ASN A 112 21.21 19.04 7.95
C ASN A 112 21.42 17.60 8.41
N HIS A 113 21.98 17.45 9.62
CA HIS A 113 22.29 16.15 10.21
C HIS A 113 21.07 15.23 10.33
N GLU A 114 19.88 15.77 10.61
CA GLU A 114 18.67 14.98 10.78
C GLU A 114 18.15 14.42 9.44
N LEU A 115 18.21 15.22 8.37
CA LEU A 115 17.85 14.76 7.02
C LEU A 115 18.82 13.69 6.52
N ILE A 116 20.11 13.89 6.76
CA ILE A 116 21.15 12.89 6.43
C ILE A 116 20.89 11.60 7.20
N GLN A 117 20.55 11.70 8.49
CA GLN A 117 20.28 10.53 9.31
C GLN A 117 19.00 9.81 8.86
N ALA A 118 17.95 10.53 8.50
CA ALA A 118 16.73 9.95 7.93
C ALA A 118 17.03 9.18 6.62
N CYS A 119 17.81 9.78 5.71
CA CYS A 119 18.24 9.11 4.47
C CYS A 119 19.04 7.83 4.76
N LYS A 120 19.93 7.86 5.75
CA LYS A 120 20.72 6.69 6.17
C LYS A 120 19.84 5.61 6.77
N SER A 121 18.85 5.98 7.58
CA SER A 121 17.88 5.05 8.17
C SER A 121 17.04 4.37 7.09
N GLU A 122 16.47 5.13 6.15
CA GLU A 122 15.71 4.60 5.00
C GLU A 122 16.58 3.63 4.17
N ALA A 123 17.80 4.03 3.83
CA ALA A 123 18.73 3.17 3.10
C ALA A 123 19.13 1.90 3.88
N ASN A 124 19.23 1.99 5.22
CA ASN A 124 19.54 0.84 6.05
C ASN A 124 18.41 -0.20 6.06
N VAL A 125 17.15 0.23 5.94
CA VAL A 125 16.00 -0.68 5.79
C VAL A 125 16.12 -1.49 4.50
N HIS A 126 16.38 -0.84 3.37
CA HIS A 126 16.67 -1.55 2.10
C HIS A 126 17.83 -2.53 2.26
N ARG A 127 18.90 -2.10 2.93
CA ARG A 127 20.06 -2.96 3.16
C ARG A 127 19.69 -4.22 3.95
N ILE A 128 18.91 -4.10 5.03
CA ILE A 128 18.48 -5.26 5.83
C ILE A 128 17.61 -6.21 4.99
N LEU A 129 16.65 -5.69 4.23
CA LEU A 129 15.71 -6.50 3.45
C LEU A 129 16.36 -7.25 2.28
N PHE A 130 17.37 -6.65 1.64
CA PHE A 130 17.97 -7.18 0.41
C PHE A 130 19.40 -7.74 0.61
N GLN A 131 19.91 -7.79 1.85
CA GLN A 131 21.20 -8.42 2.15
C GLN A 131 21.10 -9.95 2.07
N SER A 132 21.83 -10.54 1.12
CA SER A 132 22.05 -11.98 1.08
C SER A 132 22.85 -12.40 2.34
N SER A 133 22.26 -13.25 3.17
CA SER A 133 22.94 -13.95 4.26
C SER A 133 23.92 -14.98 3.69
N SER A 134 24.99 -14.57 2.98
CA SER A 134 26.13 -15.44 2.61
C SER A 134 27.28 -14.63 2.04
N ALA A 135 28.42 -14.69 2.74
CA ALA A 135 29.72 -14.14 2.35
C ALA A 135 30.43 -14.91 1.20
N SER A 136 29.67 -15.44 0.24
CA SER A 136 30.23 -16.19 -0.91
C SER A 136 29.95 -15.44 -2.21
N SER A 137 31.02 -15.14 -2.93
CA SER A 137 31.20 -14.21 -4.06
C SER A 137 30.38 -14.45 -5.33
N GLN A 138 29.08 -14.74 -5.23
CA GLN A 138 28.18 -14.70 -6.38
C GLN A 138 26.86 -14.06 -5.95
N ARG A 139 26.73 -12.77 -6.26
CA ARG A 139 25.58 -11.90 -5.98
C ARG A 139 24.31 -12.47 -6.61
N LYS A 140 23.64 -13.41 -5.93
CA LYS A 140 22.20 -13.64 -6.07
C LYS A 140 21.55 -12.78 -5.00
N THR A 141 21.12 -11.58 -5.38
CA THR A 141 20.28 -10.73 -4.54
C THR A 141 18.97 -11.50 -4.32
N ASN A 142 18.53 -11.61 -3.07
CA ASN A 142 17.20 -12.12 -2.77
C ASN A 142 16.20 -11.03 -3.15
N ASN A 143 15.95 -10.83 -4.44
CA ASN A 143 15.01 -9.84 -4.92
C ASN A 143 13.58 -10.32 -4.62
N HIS A 144 12.97 -9.73 -3.59
CA HIS A 144 11.56 -9.94 -3.30
C HIS A 144 10.71 -9.15 -4.32
N PRO A 145 9.81 -9.79 -5.09
CA PRO A 145 9.08 -9.15 -6.19
C PRO A 145 8.11 -8.07 -5.70
N ASN A 146 7.71 -8.14 -4.43
CA ASN A 146 6.77 -7.20 -3.83
C ASN A 146 7.40 -6.11 -2.95
N LEU A 147 8.73 -5.99 -2.92
CA LEU A 147 9.44 -4.92 -2.20
C LEU A 147 10.28 -4.10 -3.19
N LEU A 148 10.24 -2.77 -3.10
CA LEU A 148 11.04 -1.92 -3.96
C LEU A 148 12.52 -1.99 -3.59
N GLU A 149 13.35 -2.43 -4.53
CA GLU A 149 14.81 -2.53 -4.37
C GLU A 149 15.50 -1.17 -4.53
N LEU A 150 16.49 -0.89 -3.67
CA LEU A 150 17.39 0.25 -3.82
C LEU A 150 18.60 -0.18 -4.66
N LEU A 151 18.70 0.34 -5.88
CA LEU A 151 19.75 0.00 -6.86
C LEU A 151 21.06 0.78 -6.66
N GLY A 152 21.03 1.87 -5.90
CA GLY A 152 22.23 2.65 -5.62
C GLY A 152 21.96 3.80 -4.66
N LEU A 153 22.95 4.09 -3.82
CA LEU A 153 22.94 5.19 -2.86
C LEU A 153 24.19 6.04 -2.99
N LYS A 154 24.03 7.36 -3.05
CA LYS A 154 25.15 8.30 -3.04
C LYS A 154 24.86 9.49 -2.14
N PHE A 155 25.81 9.82 -1.27
CA PHE A 155 25.84 11.11 -0.59
C PHE A 155 26.86 12.02 -1.26
N ASP A 156 26.42 13.15 -1.79
CA ASP A 156 27.28 14.15 -2.42
C ASP A 156 27.59 15.27 -1.42
N ASN A 157 28.81 15.29 -0.90
CA ASN A 157 29.34 16.27 0.05
C ASN A 157 28.44 16.62 1.25
N ARG A 158 27.54 15.70 1.66
CA ARG A 158 26.50 15.92 2.69
C ARG A 158 25.45 17.00 2.33
N GLU A 159 25.53 17.56 1.14
CA GLU A 159 24.55 18.51 0.63
C GLU A 159 23.36 17.80 -0.01
N CYS A 160 23.59 16.69 -0.71
CA CYS A 160 22.55 15.92 -1.38
C CYS A 160 22.68 14.41 -1.12
N CYS A 161 21.54 13.74 -1.01
CA CYS A 161 21.44 12.29 -1.04
C CYS A 161 20.74 11.87 -2.34
N TYR A 162 21.28 10.88 -3.05
CA TYR A 162 20.71 10.29 -4.25
C TYR A 162 20.39 8.82 -4.00
N MET A 163 19.18 8.41 -4.35
CA MET A 163 18.71 7.03 -4.30
C MET A 163 18.18 6.63 -5.68
N LEU A 164 18.65 5.49 -6.19
CA LEU A 164 18.26 4.95 -7.49
C LEU A 164 17.30 3.77 -7.33
N PHE A 165 16.19 3.78 -8.06
CA PHE A 165 15.16 2.74 -8.03
C PHE A 165 14.81 2.25 -9.44
N PRO A 166 14.27 1.03 -9.58
CA PRO A 166 13.64 0.60 -10.82
C PRO A 166 12.50 1.55 -11.22
N TYR A 167 12.33 1.80 -12.51
CA TYR A 167 11.21 2.59 -12.98
C TYR A 167 9.94 1.75 -13.09
N ILE A 168 8.98 1.99 -12.18
CA ILE A 168 7.63 1.41 -12.23
C ILE A 168 6.63 2.56 -12.46
N PRO A 169 6.00 2.64 -13.66
CA PRO A 169 5.21 3.82 -14.05
C PRO A 169 3.79 3.85 -13.48
N GLN A 170 3.29 2.72 -12.96
CA GLN A 170 1.92 2.58 -12.49
C GLN A 170 1.90 2.42 -10.97
N SER A 171 0.98 3.13 -10.29
CA SER A 171 0.70 2.97 -8.88
C SER A 171 -0.71 2.48 -8.65
N LEU A 172 -0.97 1.90 -7.48
CA LEU A 172 -2.30 1.44 -7.11
C LEU A 172 -3.29 2.60 -7.07
N ARG A 173 -2.90 3.74 -6.49
CA ARG A 173 -3.72 4.96 -6.53
C ARG A 173 -4.01 5.43 -7.96
N GLY A 174 -2.99 5.41 -8.82
CA GLY A 174 -3.13 5.79 -10.23
C GLY A 174 -4.13 4.88 -10.97
N GLU A 175 -4.09 3.58 -10.68
CA GLU A 175 -5.04 2.61 -11.22
C GLU A 175 -6.46 2.81 -10.68
N ILE A 176 -6.65 3.07 -9.39
CA ILE A 176 -7.94 3.45 -8.78
C ILE A 176 -8.53 4.69 -9.45
N THR A 177 -7.71 5.71 -9.71
CA THR A 177 -8.12 6.93 -10.42
C THR A 177 -8.52 6.62 -11.86
N LYS A 178 -7.71 5.83 -12.58
CA LYS A 178 -8.00 5.42 -13.97
C LYS A 178 -9.28 4.61 -14.08
N ARG A 179 -9.57 3.76 -13.08
CA ARG A 179 -10.80 2.99 -12.91
C ARG A 179 -12.01 3.83 -12.45
N ASN A 180 -11.79 5.14 -12.24
CA ASN A 180 -12.82 6.10 -11.85
C ASN A 180 -13.56 5.70 -10.56
N MET A 181 -12.92 4.93 -9.67
CA MET A 181 -13.59 4.32 -8.51
C MET A 181 -14.07 5.34 -7.48
N LEU A 182 -13.50 6.55 -7.48
CA LEU A 182 -13.77 7.63 -6.53
C LEU A 182 -14.80 8.65 -7.02
N ASN A 183 -15.29 8.52 -8.25
CA ASN A 183 -16.19 9.49 -8.84
C ASN A 183 -17.65 9.15 -8.53
N GLU A 184 -18.19 9.83 -7.54
CA GLU A 184 -19.56 9.70 -7.08
C GLU A 184 -20.55 10.04 -8.21
N GLY A 185 -21.35 9.06 -8.63
CA GLY A 185 -22.37 9.24 -9.66
C GLY A 185 -21.93 8.90 -11.09
N SER A 186 -20.67 8.50 -11.32
CA SER A 186 -20.27 7.99 -12.62
C SER A 186 -20.78 6.57 -12.87
N ARG A 187 -21.43 6.38 -14.03
CA ARG A 187 -21.83 5.05 -14.53
C ARG A 187 -20.67 4.26 -15.15
N GLN A 188 -19.46 4.82 -15.17
CA GLN A 188 -18.26 4.23 -15.77
C GLN A 188 -17.22 3.83 -14.72
N ARG A 189 -17.64 3.56 -13.47
CA ARG A 189 -16.74 2.95 -12.47
C ARG A 189 -16.34 1.56 -12.97
N MET A 190 -15.06 1.24 -12.85
CA MET A 190 -14.52 -0.06 -13.21
C MET A 190 -13.78 -0.66 -12.00
N PRO A 191 -14.49 -1.10 -10.95
CA PRO A 191 -13.84 -1.63 -9.75
C PRO A 191 -12.95 -2.84 -10.07
N PHE A 192 -12.06 -3.17 -9.14
CA PHE A 192 -11.27 -4.39 -9.27
C PHE A 192 -12.17 -5.63 -9.17
N SER A 193 -11.88 -6.63 -9.99
CA SER A 193 -12.46 -7.95 -9.78
C SER A 193 -11.93 -8.56 -8.50
N THR A 194 -12.67 -9.51 -7.92
CA THR A 194 -12.22 -10.24 -6.72
C THR A 194 -10.84 -10.88 -6.92
N ARG A 195 -10.57 -11.44 -8.10
CA ARG A 195 -9.26 -12.00 -8.45
C ARG A 195 -8.14 -10.94 -8.44
N GLU A 196 -8.38 -9.76 -9.01
CA GLU A 196 -7.39 -8.67 -8.97
C GLU A 196 -7.14 -8.18 -7.54
N VAL A 197 -8.20 -8.06 -6.72
CA VAL A 197 -8.08 -7.68 -5.30
C VAL A 197 -7.24 -8.70 -4.55
N LEU A 198 -7.53 -10.00 -4.68
CA LEU A 198 -6.79 -11.06 -4.02
C LEU A 198 -5.34 -11.13 -4.50
N GLN A 199 -5.08 -10.98 -5.80
CA GLN A 199 -3.71 -10.99 -6.35
C GLN A 199 -2.84 -9.84 -5.80
N ILE A 200 -3.39 -8.63 -5.77
CA ILE A 200 -2.68 -7.46 -5.25
C ILE A 200 -2.53 -7.58 -3.73
N PHE A 201 -3.55 -8.06 -3.02
CA PHE A 201 -3.48 -8.23 -1.58
C PHE A 201 -2.47 -9.30 -1.15
N GLY A 202 -2.45 -10.47 -1.81
CA GLY A 202 -1.52 -11.56 -1.53
C GLY A 202 -0.07 -11.14 -1.66
N GLY A 203 0.29 -10.39 -2.72
CA GLY A 203 1.64 -9.86 -2.85
C GLY A 203 2.02 -8.84 -1.76
N LEU A 204 1.06 -8.10 -1.20
CA LEU A 204 1.31 -7.21 -0.06
C LEU A 204 1.46 -7.99 1.26
N VAL A 205 0.76 -9.12 1.42
CA VAL A 205 0.99 -10.06 2.54
C VAL A 205 2.42 -10.60 2.46
N ASP A 206 2.85 -11.11 1.30
CA ASP A 206 4.22 -11.59 1.08
C ASP A 206 5.27 -10.50 1.41
N ALA A 207 5.04 -9.25 0.96
CA ALA A 207 5.92 -8.13 1.26
C ALA A 207 6.06 -7.86 2.78
N LEU A 208 4.95 -7.86 3.52
CA LEU A 208 4.96 -7.60 4.95
C LEU A 208 5.51 -8.76 5.76
N ILE A 209 5.30 -10.01 5.34
CA ILE A 209 5.98 -11.18 5.91
C ILE A 209 7.50 -10.99 5.81
N ALA A 210 8.01 -10.66 4.63
CA ALA A 210 9.44 -10.44 4.42
C ALA A 210 10.00 -9.31 5.31
N MET A 211 9.23 -8.23 5.53
CA MET A 211 9.63 -7.17 6.45
C MET A 211 9.59 -7.61 7.93
N HIS A 212 8.51 -8.27 8.34
CA HIS A 212 8.29 -8.69 9.73
C HIS A 212 9.27 -9.79 10.15
N ASP A 213 9.61 -10.72 9.25
CA ASP A 213 10.65 -11.74 9.45
C ASP A 213 12.05 -11.11 9.58
N ALA A 214 12.27 -9.94 8.96
CA ALA A 214 13.46 -9.12 9.16
C ALA A 214 13.38 -8.22 10.41
N ASN A 215 12.37 -8.41 11.27
CA ASN A 215 12.10 -7.64 12.49
C ASN A 215 11.89 -6.13 12.23
N LEU A 216 11.32 -5.80 11.07
CA LEU A 216 10.99 -4.45 10.64
C LEU A 216 9.48 -4.31 10.42
N SER A 217 8.94 -3.15 10.79
CA SER A 217 7.58 -2.71 10.44
C SER A 217 7.65 -1.60 9.41
N HIS A 218 6.68 -1.53 8.49
CA HIS A 218 6.58 -0.48 7.48
C HIS A 218 6.03 0.84 8.05
N ARG A 219 5.03 0.76 8.94
CA ARG A 219 4.34 1.85 9.66
C ARG A 219 3.47 2.78 8.82
N ASP A 220 3.65 2.83 7.51
CA ASP A 220 2.81 3.65 6.61
C ASP A 220 2.28 2.85 5.41
N VAL A 221 1.75 1.65 5.66
CA VAL A 221 1.12 0.82 4.62
C VAL A 221 -0.18 1.49 4.16
N LYS A 222 -0.26 1.88 2.89
CA LYS A 222 -1.43 2.57 2.31
C LYS A 222 -1.43 2.45 0.80
N ILE A 223 -2.57 2.75 0.18
CA ILE A 223 -2.78 2.68 -1.28
C ILE A 223 -1.71 3.48 -2.04
N GLU A 224 -1.31 4.62 -1.48
CA GLU A 224 -0.32 5.53 -2.06
C GLU A 224 1.09 4.92 -2.10
N ASN A 225 1.41 3.97 -1.22
CA ASN A 225 2.75 3.39 -1.10
C ASN A 225 2.86 2.04 -1.83
N VAL A 226 1.95 1.78 -2.78
CA VAL A 226 1.95 0.55 -3.61
C VAL A 226 2.09 0.89 -5.08
N LEU A 227 3.18 0.43 -5.69
CA LEU A 227 3.40 0.44 -7.13
C LEU A 227 2.84 -0.84 -7.75
N LEU A 228 2.51 -0.79 -9.05
CA LEU A 228 1.99 -1.93 -9.79
C LEU A 228 2.90 -2.21 -10.99
N LYS A 229 3.63 -3.33 -10.93
CA LYS A 229 4.40 -3.84 -12.07
C LYS A 229 3.49 -4.76 -12.89
N LYS A 230 3.42 -4.55 -14.20
CA LYS A 230 2.76 -5.52 -15.10
C LYS A 230 3.64 -6.75 -15.25
N SER A 231 3.05 -7.95 -15.17
CA SER A 231 3.77 -9.17 -15.50
C SER A 231 4.04 -9.21 -17.01
N ASP A 232 5.30 -9.13 -17.40
CA ASP A 232 5.70 -9.48 -18.76
C ASP A 232 5.53 -10.99 -18.88
N HIS A 233 4.69 -11.47 -19.80
CA HIS A 233 4.42 -12.89 -20.12
C HIS A 233 3.32 -13.59 -19.30
N CYS A 234 2.18 -13.81 -19.95
CA CYS A 234 1.91 -15.17 -20.41
C CYS A 234 2.00 -15.16 -21.94
N GLY A 235 2.99 -15.86 -22.51
CA GLY A 235 3.11 -16.13 -23.95
C GLY A 235 2.03 -17.08 -24.49
N TYR A 236 0.89 -17.16 -23.82
CA TYR A 236 -0.29 -17.88 -24.23
C TYR A 236 -1.44 -16.88 -24.18
N ARG A 237 -2.21 -16.81 -25.26
CA ARG A 237 -3.42 -15.98 -25.36
C ARG A 237 -4.47 -16.55 -24.40
N VAL A 238 -4.33 -16.25 -23.11
CA VAL A 238 -5.47 -16.18 -22.20
C VAL A 238 -5.68 -14.69 -21.95
N GLU A 239 -6.28 -14.06 -22.96
CA GLU A 239 -6.92 -12.77 -22.82
C GLU A 239 -7.93 -12.90 -21.68
N THR A 240 -7.72 -12.25 -20.52
CA THR A 240 -8.83 -11.75 -19.68
C THR A 240 -8.43 -10.89 -18.50
N TYR A 241 -7.20 -10.96 -17.94
CA TYR A 241 -6.86 -10.13 -16.76
C TYR A 241 -5.41 -9.60 -16.78
N ASP A 242 -5.25 -8.30 -16.51
CA ASP A 242 -3.94 -7.69 -16.24
C ASP A 242 -3.40 -8.28 -14.92
N HIS A 243 -2.33 -9.08 -14.99
CA HIS A 243 -1.67 -9.59 -13.78
C HIS A 243 -0.74 -8.52 -13.21
N TYR A 244 -1.16 -7.93 -12.09
CA TYR A 244 -0.37 -6.94 -11.35
C TYR A 244 0.49 -7.62 -10.29
N ILE A 245 1.79 -7.29 -10.30
CA ILE A 245 2.71 -7.57 -9.21
C ILE A 245 2.77 -6.29 -8.35
N PRO A 246 2.19 -6.28 -7.13
CA PRO A 246 2.25 -5.13 -6.26
C PRO A 246 3.66 -5.00 -5.69
N VAL A 247 4.18 -3.77 -5.62
CA VAL A 247 5.50 -3.47 -5.07
C VAL A 247 5.34 -2.41 -4.00
N LEU A 248 5.56 -2.78 -2.74
CA LEU A 248 5.55 -1.87 -1.60
C LEU A 248 6.79 -0.97 -1.67
N MET A 249 6.59 0.32 -1.43
CA MET A 249 7.63 1.35 -1.48
C MET A 249 7.54 2.27 -0.27
N ASP A 250 8.49 3.19 -0.16
CA ASP A 250 8.55 4.25 0.85
C ASP A 250 8.81 3.74 2.29
N TYR A 251 10.07 3.35 2.53
CA TYR A 251 10.54 2.92 3.84
C TYR A 251 10.98 4.08 4.75
N GLY A 252 10.62 5.33 4.43
CA GLY A 252 10.99 6.50 5.23
C GLY A 252 10.41 6.49 6.65
N SER A 253 9.28 5.79 6.84
CA SER A 253 8.62 5.59 8.13
C SER A 253 8.96 4.27 8.81
N ALA A 254 9.68 3.38 8.12
CA ALA A 254 9.93 2.04 8.61
C ALA A 254 10.85 2.05 9.85
N GLY A 255 10.69 1.04 10.71
CA GLY A 255 11.44 0.94 11.95
C GLY A 255 11.30 -0.42 12.61
N PRO A 256 11.80 -0.58 13.85
CA PRO A 256 11.72 -1.85 14.57
C PRO A 256 10.28 -2.36 14.70
N LEU A 257 10.08 -3.67 14.54
CA LEU A 257 8.78 -4.33 14.63
C LEU A 257 8.10 -4.14 16.00
N LYS A 258 8.90 -4.13 17.07
CA LYS A 258 8.43 -3.95 18.44
C LYS A 258 9.22 -2.84 19.12
N THR A 259 8.53 -1.95 19.82
CA THR A 259 9.13 -0.89 20.63
C THR A 259 8.62 -0.99 22.06
N ILE A 260 9.53 -0.91 23.03
CA ILE A 260 9.17 -0.83 24.44
C ILE A 260 8.70 0.59 24.73
N VAL A 261 7.46 0.71 25.20
CA VAL A 261 6.83 1.93 25.69
C VAL A 261 6.67 1.78 27.20
N GLN A 262 7.40 2.55 27.99
CA GLN A 262 7.27 2.52 29.44
C GLN A 262 5.95 3.21 29.85
N VAL A 263 4.90 2.42 30.08
CA VAL A 263 3.64 2.88 30.65
C VAL A 263 3.60 2.39 32.11
N MET A 264 4.02 3.24 33.05
CA MET A 264 3.91 2.90 34.47
C MET A 264 2.45 3.01 34.93
N ASN A 265 2.03 2.06 35.76
CA ASN A 265 0.66 1.93 36.25
C ASN A 265 0.27 3.11 37.17
N MET A 266 -0.95 3.64 36.99
CA MET A 266 -1.49 4.74 37.81
C MET A 266 -1.64 4.38 39.30
N SER A 267 -1.72 3.08 39.62
CA SER A 267 -1.85 2.54 40.98
C SER A 267 -0.55 2.61 41.81
N SER A 268 0.61 2.82 41.16
CA SER A 268 1.92 2.97 41.84
C SER A 268 2.24 4.43 42.20
N LEU A 269 1.38 5.39 41.83
CA LEU A 269 1.66 6.84 41.86
C LEU A 269 1.47 7.52 43.22
N GLN A 270 1.13 6.80 44.29
CA GLN A 270 0.91 7.44 45.59
C GLN A 270 2.18 7.82 46.37
N GLN A 271 3.39 7.43 45.94
CA GLN A 271 4.62 7.70 46.71
C GLN A 271 5.70 8.57 46.04
N GLN A 272 5.58 8.97 44.77
CA GLN A 272 6.58 9.85 44.13
C GLN A 272 5.92 10.92 43.25
N GLN A 273 5.48 12.02 43.88
CA GLN A 273 4.48 12.93 43.32
C GLN A 273 4.97 14.06 42.38
N HIS A 274 6.27 14.15 42.03
CA HIS A 274 6.73 15.30 41.24
C HIS A 274 7.61 15.02 40.00
N GLN A 275 8.14 13.80 39.82
CA GLN A 275 8.99 13.49 38.65
C GLN A 275 8.40 12.45 37.68
N THR A 276 7.47 11.60 38.15
CA THR A 276 6.94 10.44 37.40
C THR A 276 5.78 10.77 36.45
N SER A 277 4.91 11.70 36.84
CA SER A 277 3.81 12.22 36.00
C SER A 277 4.30 12.98 34.77
N SER A 278 5.50 13.57 34.82
CA SER A 278 6.13 14.23 33.67
C SER A 278 6.66 13.23 32.63
N LEU A 279 7.24 12.10 33.06
CA LEU A 279 7.83 11.09 32.15
C LEU A 279 6.78 10.23 31.43
N LEU A 280 5.65 9.94 32.09
CA LEU A 280 4.54 9.17 31.50
C LEU A 280 3.80 9.95 30.41
N SER A 281 3.54 11.23 30.65
CA SER A 281 3.04 12.14 29.62
C SER A 281 4.05 12.20 28.47
N THR A 282 5.34 12.37 28.75
CA THR A 282 6.38 12.50 27.70
C THR A 282 6.47 11.28 26.78
N THR A 283 6.41 10.05 27.30
CA THR A 283 6.58 8.84 26.48
C THR A 283 5.35 8.54 25.62
N THR A 284 4.15 8.69 26.19
CA THR A 284 2.89 8.51 25.45
C THR A 284 2.71 9.63 24.41
N THR A 285 3.02 10.88 24.78
CA THR A 285 3.02 12.01 23.85
C THR A 285 4.01 11.77 22.72
N LYS A 286 5.21 11.25 23.00
CA LYS A 286 6.18 10.91 21.95
C LYS A 286 5.65 9.86 20.97
N VAL A 287 4.96 8.82 21.43
CA VAL A 287 4.36 7.82 20.53
C VAL A 287 3.31 8.46 19.62
N VAL A 288 2.47 9.35 20.16
CA VAL A 288 1.45 10.07 19.38
C VAL A 288 2.09 11.04 18.38
N GLU A 289 3.14 11.77 18.79
CA GLU A 289 3.94 12.63 17.91
C GLU A 289 4.60 11.81 16.80
N ASP A 290 5.28 10.72 17.13
CA ASP A 290 5.91 9.81 16.17
C ASP A 290 4.85 9.24 15.21
N ALA A 291 3.70 8.80 15.72
CA ALA A 291 2.61 8.33 14.88
C ALA A 291 2.10 9.43 13.94
N SER A 292 1.99 10.67 14.40
CA SER A 292 1.59 11.82 13.58
C SER A 292 2.53 12.08 12.41
N MET A 293 3.82 11.74 12.59
CA MET A 293 4.88 11.94 11.58
C MET A 293 5.05 10.74 10.66
N PHE A 294 4.90 9.52 11.16
CA PHE A 294 5.30 8.30 10.45
C PHE A 294 4.14 7.44 9.96
N THR A 295 2.89 7.84 10.22
CA THR A 295 1.72 7.09 9.77
C THR A 295 0.68 8.05 9.20
N THR A 296 -0.18 7.56 8.31
CA THR A 296 -1.28 8.35 7.74
C THR A 296 -2.55 8.18 8.55
N MET A 297 -3.22 9.27 8.96
CA MET A 297 -4.38 9.24 9.88
C MET A 297 -5.47 8.24 9.46
N SER A 298 -5.86 8.19 8.17
CA SER A 298 -6.89 7.27 7.69
C SER A 298 -6.46 5.79 7.64
N TYR A 299 -5.18 5.50 7.87
CA TYR A 299 -4.62 4.14 7.97
C TYR A 299 -4.04 3.87 9.36
N ARG A 300 -4.16 4.83 10.29
CA ARG A 300 -3.59 4.77 11.64
C ARG A 300 -4.55 4.04 12.58
N PRO A 301 -4.10 3.02 13.32
CA PRO A 301 -4.92 2.34 14.30
C PRO A 301 -5.17 3.19 15.56
N PRO A 302 -6.26 2.91 16.31
CA PRO A 302 -6.69 3.72 17.45
C PRO A 302 -5.65 3.83 18.57
N GLU A 303 -4.82 2.81 18.80
CA GLU A 303 -3.81 2.84 19.86
C GLU A 303 -2.69 3.89 19.65
N LEU A 304 -2.55 4.41 18.42
CA LEU A 304 -1.56 5.45 18.10
C LEU A 304 -2.10 6.89 18.26
N PHE A 305 -3.32 7.05 18.76
CA PHE A 305 -3.91 8.35 19.10
C PHE A 305 -3.77 8.65 20.60
N GLU A 306 -4.02 9.91 20.95
CA GLU A 306 -4.04 10.34 22.34
C GLU A 306 -5.04 9.50 23.17
N GLY A 307 -4.57 8.96 24.29
CA GLY A 307 -5.34 8.04 25.15
C GLY A 307 -5.49 6.61 24.62
N GLY A 308 -5.07 6.32 23.39
CA GLY A 308 -5.26 5.01 22.74
C GLY A 308 -4.49 3.87 23.42
N MET A 309 -3.28 4.15 23.95
CA MET A 309 -2.50 3.16 24.69
C MET A 309 -3.04 2.88 26.10
N THR A 310 -3.81 3.80 26.69
CA THR A 310 -4.25 3.75 28.09
C THR A 310 -5.68 3.23 28.31
N THR A 311 -6.48 3.12 27.24
CA THR A 311 -7.95 2.94 27.32
C THR A 311 -8.45 1.52 27.03
N MET A 312 -7.57 0.58 26.69
CA MET A 312 -7.95 -0.82 26.41
C MET A 312 -7.75 -1.68 27.67
N LYS A 313 -8.79 -2.47 28.00
CA LYS A 313 -9.00 -3.15 29.30
C LYS A 313 -7.75 -3.79 29.89
N GLN A 314 -7.50 -3.49 31.18
CA GLN A 314 -6.72 -4.31 32.10
C GLN A 314 -7.39 -5.68 32.24
N THR A 315 -7.13 -6.60 31.33
CA THR A 315 -7.37 -8.03 31.58
C THR A 315 -6.11 -8.59 32.21
N SER A 316 -6.08 -8.49 33.54
CA SER A 316 -5.13 -9.16 34.45
C SER A 316 -4.63 -10.49 33.87
N THR A 317 -3.35 -10.58 33.49
CA THR A 317 -2.56 -11.84 33.51
C THR A 317 -1.11 -11.74 33.00
N SER A 318 -0.61 -10.61 32.49
CA SER A 318 0.83 -10.55 32.15
C SER A 318 1.46 -9.16 32.33
N GLU A 319 2.15 -8.96 33.45
CA GLU A 319 2.84 -7.72 33.87
C GLU A 319 3.97 -7.24 32.92
N GLY A 320 4.16 -7.86 31.76
CA GLY A 320 5.22 -7.52 30.80
C GLY A 320 4.77 -7.16 29.37
N ALA A 321 3.56 -7.55 28.94
CA ALA A 321 3.11 -7.37 27.57
C ALA A 321 2.52 -5.97 27.29
N GLU A 322 2.03 -5.29 28.31
CA GLU A 322 1.36 -3.98 28.18
C GLU A 322 2.32 -2.86 27.73
N ASN A 323 3.61 -3.00 28.05
CA ASN A 323 4.67 -2.03 27.73
C ASN A 323 5.29 -2.22 26.34
N VAL A 324 4.74 -3.07 25.48
CA VAL A 324 5.27 -3.27 24.12
C VAL A 324 4.25 -2.80 23.11
N LEU A 325 4.67 -1.84 22.27
CA LEU A 325 3.95 -1.45 21.08
C LEU A 325 4.44 -2.33 19.91
N ASP A 326 3.52 -3.17 19.42
CA ASP A 326 3.76 -4.05 18.29
C ASP A 326 3.36 -3.35 16.99
N TYR A 327 4.35 -2.81 16.28
CA TYR A 327 4.14 -2.17 14.99
C TYR A 327 3.82 -3.17 13.88
N GLY A 328 4.06 -4.47 14.07
CA GLY A 328 3.57 -5.50 13.16
C GLY A 328 2.04 -5.53 13.13
N LYS A 329 1.40 -5.38 14.28
CA LYS A 329 -0.07 -5.24 14.38
C LYS A 329 -0.58 -3.89 13.88
N VAL A 330 0.25 -2.85 13.88
CA VAL A 330 -0.07 -1.57 13.22
C VAL A 330 -0.11 -1.77 11.70
N ASP A 331 0.89 -2.45 11.13
CA ASP A 331 0.93 -2.77 9.71
C ASP A 331 -0.28 -3.62 9.29
N VAL A 332 -0.69 -4.59 10.10
CA VAL A 332 -1.88 -5.42 9.83
C VAL A 332 -3.17 -4.60 9.77
N TRP A 333 -3.35 -3.63 10.69
CA TRP A 333 -4.49 -2.71 10.61
C TRP A 333 -4.47 -1.92 9.30
N SER A 334 -3.33 -1.33 8.98
CA SER A 334 -3.15 -0.54 7.76
C SER A 334 -3.33 -1.38 6.49
N LEU A 335 -2.89 -2.64 6.49
CA LEU A 335 -3.12 -3.62 5.42
C LEU A 335 -4.61 -3.92 5.23
N GLY A 336 -5.38 -4.06 6.32
CA GLY A 336 -6.83 -4.20 6.25
C GLY A 336 -7.51 -2.97 5.63
N CYS A 337 -7.04 -1.76 5.95
CA CYS A 337 -7.49 -0.54 5.29
C CYS A 337 -7.15 -0.54 3.79
N VAL A 338 -5.98 -1.05 3.38
CA VAL A 338 -5.61 -1.22 1.96
C VAL A 338 -6.52 -2.23 1.26
N LEU A 339 -6.88 -3.34 1.89
CA LEU A 339 -7.83 -4.31 1.31
C LEU A 339 -9.19 -3.66 1.02
N PHE A 340 -9.73 -2.91 1.98
CA PHE A 340 -10.96 -2.15 1.75
C PHE A 340 -10.77 -1.10 0.64
N GLY A 341 -9.59 -0.47 0.61
CA GLY A 341 -9.16 0.46 -0.44
C GLY A 341 -9.10 -0.15 -1.83
N LEU A 342 -8.67 -1.40 -1.96
CA LEU A 342 -8.72 -2.15 -3.23
C LEU A 342 -10.15 -2.37 -3.69
N MET A 343 -11.07 -2.60 -2.74
CA MET A 343 -12.47 -2.83 -3.05
C MET A 343 -13.17 -1.53 -3.49
N HIS A 344 -12.94 -0.43 -2.76
CA HIS A 344 -13.77 0.79 -2.85
C HIS A 344 -13.03 2.07 -3.28
N GLY A 345 -11.70 2.04 -3.29
CA GLY A 345 -10.82 3.12 -3.76
C GLY A 345 -10.21 4.00 -2.66
N ALA A 346 -10.66 3.89 -1.41
CA ALA A 346 -10.18 4.68 -0.27
C ALA A 346 -10.31 3.90 1.04
N SER A 347 -9.70 4.41 2.11
CA SER A 347 -9.75 3.82 3.46
C SER A 347 -11.20 3.62 3.95
N PRO A 348 -11.48 2.60 4.78
CA PRO A 348 -12.80 2.43 5.40
C PRO A 348 -13.23 3.64 6.24
N PHE A 349 -12.28 4.46 6.71
CA PHE A 349 -12.55 5.64 7.53
C PHE A 349 -12.70 6.93 6.70
N GLU A 350 -12.54 6.85 5.39
CA GLU A 350 -12.75 7.93 4.42
C GLU A 350 -14.00 7.67 3.56
N MET A 351 -14.81 6.67 3.92
CA MET A 351 -15.90 6.20 3.08
C MET A 351 -17.19 5.89 3.87
N GLU A 352 -18.33 6.14 3.22
CA GLU A 352 -19.63 5.66 3.66
C GLU A 352 -20.38 5.00 2.50
N PHE A 353 -21.03 3.88 2.78
CA PHE A 353 -21.99 3.32 1.82
C PHE A 353 -23.20 4.26 1.70
N LEU A 354 -23.57 4.57 0.47
CA LEU A 354 -24.83 5.27 0.23
C LEU A 354 -25.98 4.34 0.66
N ARG A 355 -26.65 4.68 1.77
CA ARG A 355 -27.83 3.93 2.21
C ARG A 355 -28.94 4.12 1.17
N THR A 356 -29.56 3.02 0.75
CA THR A 356 -30.82 3.01 -0.02
C THR A 356 -32.03 3.43 0.82
N HIS A 357 -31.84 4.18 1.91
CA HIS A 357 -32.94 4.69 2.73
C HIS A 357 -33.46 6.00 2.13
N ASN A 358 -34.30 5.88 1.10
CA ASN A 358 -35.33 6.88 0.91
C ASN A 358 -36.54 6.45 1.73
N ASP A 359 -36.68 6.99 2.94
CA ASP A 359 -37.91 6.89 3.74
C ASP A 359 -39.13 7.55 3.05
N ASN A 360 -38.93 8.18 1.88
CA ASN A 360 -39.99 8.71 1.02
C ASN A 360 -40.39 7.80 -0.17
N TYR A 361 -39.76 6.63 -0.37
CA TYR A 361 -40.07 5.81 -1.55
C TYR A 361 -41.40 5.04 -1.44
N HIS A 362 -41.85 4.71 -0.22
CA HIS A 362 -43.13 4.00 -0.03
C HIS A 362 -44.36 4.77 -0.57
N ALA A 363 -44.28 6.10 -0.68
CA ALA A 363 -45.36 6.92 -1.21
C ALA A 363 -45.45 6.94 -2.74
N TYR A 364 -44.42 6.46 -3.46
CA TYR A 364 -44.36 6.45 -4.93
C TYR A 364 -44.55 5.05 -5.56
N TYR A 365 -44.59 4.00 -4.74
CA TYR A 365 -44.41 2.59 -5.14
C TYR A 365 -45.65 1.89 -5.78
N HIS A 366 -46.71 2.64 -6.11
CA HIS A 366 -47.95 2.05 -6.67
C HIS A 366 -48.22 2.37 -8.15
N ALA A 367 -47.20 2.70 -8.96
CA ALA A 367 -47.40 2.95 -10.39
C ALA A 367 -46.45 2.14 -11.31
N ASN A 368 -47.03 1.25 -12.11
CA ASN A 368 -46.51 0.63 -13.35
C ASN A 368 -45.31 -0.36 -13.29
N GLN A 369 -45.58 -1.60 -13.69
CA GLN A 369 -44.62 -2.71 -13.82
C GLN A 369 -43.48 -2.49 -14.86
N ARG A 370 -43.63 -1.56 -15.81
CA ARG A 370 -42.56 -1.18 -16.75
C ARG A 370 -41.53 -0.23 -16.12
N GLN A 371 -41.95 0.63 -15.18
CA GLN A 371 -41.04 1.47 -14.42
C GLN A 371 -40.29 0.65 -13.37
N GLN A 372 -40.90 -0.42 -12.83
CA GLN A 372 -40.24 -1.37 -11.90
C GLN A 372 -38.94 -1.94 -12.47
N ARG A 373 -38.95 -2.60 -13.63
CA ARG A 373 -37.71 -3.20 -14.18
C ARG A 373 -36.62 -2.18 -14.51
N GLN A 374 -37.01 -0.97 -14.93
CA GLN A 374 -36.05 0.08 -15.25
C GLN A 374 -35.45 0.71 -13.98
N GLN A 375 -36.25 0.84 -12.91
CA GLN A 375 -35.80 1.32 -11.60
C GLN A 375 -35.03 0.25 -10.80
N GLU A 376 -35.39 -1.03 -10.94
CA GLU A 376 -34.62 -2.17 -10.40
C GLU A 376 -33.23 -2.23 -11.04
N MET A 377 -33.13 -2.07 -12.36
CA MET A 377 -31.82 -1.93 -13.02
C MET A 377 -31.04 -0.71 -12.54
N LEU A 378 -31.69 0.44 -12.32
CA LEU A 378 -31.04 1.63 -11.78
C LEU A 378 -30.62 1.47 -10.31
N GLN A 379 -31.38 0.74 -9.50
CA GLN A 379 -31.01 0.39 -8.12
C GLN A 379 -29.87 -0.63 -8.09
N GLN A 380 -29.90 -1.67 -8.92
CA GLN A 380 -28.79 -2.61 -9.10
C GLN A 380 -27.48 -1.90 -9.48
N GLN A 381 -27.57 -0.82 -10.27
CA GLN A 381 -26.43 0.05 -10.61
C GLN A 381 -25.95 0.97 -9.46
N GLN A 382 -26.71 1.13 -8.38
CA GLN A 382 -26.36 1.96 -7.23
C GLN A 382 -25.84 1.16 -6.02
N PHE A 383 -25.97 -0.17 -6.00
CA PHE A 383 -25.37 -1.00 -4.96
C PHE A 383 -23.85 -1.00 -5.07
N GLY A 384 -23.15 -0.85 -3.93
CA GLY A 384 -21.69 -0.71 -3.91
C GLY A 384 -21.20 0.71 -4.18
N LEU A 385 -22.10 1.69 -4.30
CA LEU A 385 -21.71 3.09 -4.29
C LEU A 385 -21.33 3.54 -2.88
N VAL A 386 -20.21 4.25 -2.85
CA VAL A 386 -19.54 4.74 -1.67
C VAL A 386 -19.30 6.23 -1.87
N ARG A 387 -19.50 7.01 -0.82
CA ARG A 387 -19.21 8.45 -0.76
C ARG A 387 -17.91 8.66 0.00
N ILE A 388 -17.05 9.53 -0.53
CA ILE A 388 -15.84 9.97 0.16
C ILE A 388 -16.25 10.97 1.23
N ILE A 389 -15.79 10.73 2.44
CA ILE A 389 -15.99 11.59 3.59
C ILE A 389 -14.65 11.94 4.23
N GLU A 390 -14.66 12.99 5.04
CA GLU A 390 -13.48 13.33 5.84
C GLU A 390 -13.21 12.26 6.91
N CYS A 391 -11.95 11.84 7.01
CA CYS A 391 -11.51 10.97 8.09
C CYS A 391 -11.39 11.76 9.39
N THR A 392 -12.26 11.46 10.35
CA THR A 392 -12.20 12.04 11.70
C THR A 392 -11.75 11.00 12.71
N HIS A 393 -11.25 11.44 13.87
CA HIS A 393 -10.89 10.52 14.94
C HIS A 393 -12.07 9.64 15.38
N LEU A 394 -13.29 10.18 15.42
CA LEU A 394 -14.50 9.43 15.74
C LEU A 394 -14.80 8.33 14.71
N LYS A 395 -14.48 8.55 13.43
CA LYS A 395 -14.64 7.52 12.40
C LYS A 395 -13.72 6.34 12.64
N ILE A 396 -12.48 6.59 13.04
CA ILE A 396 -11.48 5.55 13.32
C ILE A 396 -11.89 4.71 14.54
N LEU A 397 -12.51 5.33 15.55
CA LEU A 397 -13.07 4.63 16.70
C LEU A 397 -14.35 3.83 16.37
N GLY A 398 -14.99 4.11 15.23
CA GLY A 398 -16.17 3.39 14.75
C GLY A 398 -15.84 2.05 14.09
N GLU A 399 -16.86 1.24 13.85
CA GLU A 399 -16.71 -0.01 13.10
C GLU A 399 -16.40 0.23 11.61
N VAL A 400 -15.67 -0.70 11.00
CA VAL A 400 -15.49 -0.75 9.54
C VAL A 400 -16.87 -0.79 8.86
N PRO A 401 -17.14 0.08 7.86
CA PRO A 401 -18.40 0.06 7.13
C PRO A 401 -18.68 -1.33 6.54
N PHE A 402 -19.87 -1.86 6.81
CA PHE A 402 -20.35 -3.10 6.22
C PHE A 402 -21.34 -2.80 5.09
N PRO A 403 -21.32 -3.56 3.99
CA PRO A 403 -22.14 -3.23 2.83
C PRO A 403 -23.64 -3.41 3.12
N PRO A 404 -24.51 -2.56 2.55
CA PRO A 404 -25.95 -2.58 2.82
C PRO A 404 -26.66 -3.84 2.32
N TRP A 405 -26.10 -4.55 1.33
CA TRP A 405 -26.67 -5.82 0.84
C TRP A 405 -26.43 -7.00 1.78
N SER A 406 -25.68 -6.82 2.87
CA SER A 406 -25.50 -7.85 3.90
C SER A 406 -26.78 -8.24 4.62
N THR A 407 -27.80 -7.37 4.63
CA THR A 407 -29.09 -7.60 5.29
C THR A 407 -30.16 -8.16 4.35
N ILE A 408 -29.89 -8.18 3.03
CA ILE A 408 -30.81 -8.64 2.00
C ILE A 408 -30.36 -10.05 1.61
N SER A 409 -30.70 -11.02 2.44
CA SER A 409 -30.28 -12.41 2.32
C SER A 409 -30.97 -13.12 1.15
N SER A 410 -30.25 -13.30 0.06
CA SER A 410 -30.11 -14.59 -0.62
C SER A 410 -28.61 -14.80 -0.85
N GLU A 411 -28.08 -15.94 -0.40
CA GLU A 411 -26.65 -16.28 -0.41
C GLU A 411 -26.04 -16.41 -1.83
N ASN A 412 -26.81 -16.09 -2.89
CA ASN A 412 -26.48 -16.42 -4.28
C ASN A 412 -26.24 -15.22 -5.20
N GLU A 413 -26.26 -13.97 -4.70
CA GLU A 413 -25.82 -12.80 -5.49
C GLU A 413 -24.50 -12.23 -4.95
N GLU A 414 -23.51 -13.10 -4.80
CA GLU A 414 -22.14 -12.66 -4.50
C GLU A 414 -21.56 -11.95 -5.73
N GLY A 415 -21.48 -10.61 -5.67
CA GLY A 415 -20.86 -9.85 -6.75
C GLY A 415 -19.39 -10.21 -6.88
N GLY A 416 -18.92 -10.49 -8.10
CA GLY A 416 -17.51 -10.80 -8.37
C GLY A 416 -16.56 -9.60 -8.35
N GLY A 417 -16.94 -8.48 -7.73
CA GLY A 417 -16.23 -7.19 -7.75
C GLY A 417 -16.62 -6.26 -8.90
N THR A 418 -17.19 -6.80 -9.99
CA THR A 418 -17.42 -6.09 -11.27
C THR A 418 -18.36 -4.88 -11.21
N ASN A 419 -19.29 -4.85 -10.25
CA ASN A 419 -20.19 -3.72 -10.01
C ASN A 419 -19.94 -3.04 -8.65
N GLY A 420 -18.79 -3.27 -8.01
CA GLY A 420 -18.49 -2.77 -6.66
C GLY A 420 -19.17 -3.57 -5.53
N LYS A 421 -19.88 -4.64 -5.90
CA LYS A 421 -20.32 -5.70 -4.99
C LYS A 421 -19.20 -6.73 -4.87
N TYR A 422 -18.78 -7.03 -3.64
CA TYR A 422 -17.75 -8.02 -3.32
C TYR A 422 -18.32 -9.07 -2.35
N PRO A 423 -17.76 -10.30 -2.30
CA PRO A 423 -18.15 -11.33 -1.35
C PRO A 423 -18.06 -10.86 0.11
N LEU A 424 -18.99 -11.31 0.96
CA LEU A 424 -19.02 -10.92 2.38
C LEU A 424 -17.80 -11.43 3.16
N SER A 425 -17.18 -12.52 2.71
CA SER A 425 -15.95 -13.06 3.29
C SER A 425 -14.79 -12.06 3.23
N LEU A 426 -14.67 -11.24 2.18
CA LEU A 426 -13.67 -10.15 2.13
C LEU A 426 -13.91 -9.09 3.20
N TYR A 427 -15.17 -8.68 3.43
CA TYR A 427 -15.47 -7.69 4.47
C TYR A 427 -15.23 -8.23 5.89
N ARG A 428 -15.56 -9.51 6.12
CA ARG A 428 -15.22 -10.21 7.37
C ARG A 428 -13.71 -10.28 7.57
N PHE A 429 -12.95 -10.48 6.49
CA PHE A 429 -11.51 -10.51 6.52
C PHE A 429 -10.89 -9.12 6.79
N VAL A 430 -11.46 -8.04 6.23
CA VAL A 430 -11.11 -6.66 6.63
C VAL A 430 -11.34 -6.45 8.12
N ARG A 431 -12.52 -6.80 8.66
CA ARG A 431 -12.82 -6.65 10.10
C ARG A 431 -11.91 -7.49 11.00
N TYR A 432 -11.43 -8.63 10.52
CA TYR A 432 -10.46 -9.45 11.24
C TYR A 432 -9.11 -8.74 11.42
N MET A 433 -8.64 -8.00 10.40
CA MET A 433 -7.39 -7.22 10.46
C MET A 433 -7.58 -5.87 11.16
N VAL A 434 -8.68 -5.18 10.88
CA VAL A 434 -9.03 -3.85 11.42
C VAL A 434 -9.79 -4.01 12.74
N HIS A 435 -9.21 -4.79 13.66
CA HIS A 435 -9.76 -5.03 14.99
C HIS A 435 -9.25 -3.97 15.96
N HIS A 436 -10.16 -3.28 16.66
CA HIS A 436 -9.83 -2.16 17.56
C HIS A 436 -8.95 -2.60 18.73
N ASP A 437 -9.24 -3.77 19.31
CA ASP A 437 -8.38 -4.34 20.35
C ASP A 437 -7.08 -4.86 19.71
N ARG A 438 -5.97 -4.17 19.98
CA ARG A 438 -4.63 -4.52 19.50
C ARG A 438 -4.13 -5.85 20.08
N SER A 439 -4.62 -6.28 21.24
CA SER A 439 -4.17 -7.53 21.87
C SER A 439 -4.67 -8.75 21.10
N THR A 440 -5.89 -8.68 20.58
CA THR A 440 -6.53 -9.74 19.78
C THR A 440 -6.35 -9.58 18.28
N ARG A 441 -5.89 -8.42 17.80
CA ARG A 441 -5.56 -8.21 16.39
C ARG A 441 -4.51 -9.24 15.93
N PRO A 442 -4.67 -9.89 14.76
CA PRO A 442 -3.76 -10.94 14.31
C PRO A 442 -2.36 -10.41 13.95
N HIS A 443 -1.38 -11.30 13.98
CA HIS A 443 -0.06 -11.08 13.37
C HIS A 443 -0.09 -11.41 11.88
N ILE A 444 0.92 -10.96 11.12
CA ILE A 444 0.93 -11.14 9.66
C ILE A 444 0.87 -12.61 9.22
N HIS A 445 1.52 -13.53 9.95
CA HIS A 445 1.47 -14.98 9.68
C HIS A 445 0.08 -15.59 9.93
N GLU A 446 -0.69 -15.03 10.88
CA GLU A 446 -2.10 -15.43 11.08
C GLU A 446 -3.01 -14.85 9.99
N VAL A 447 -2.63 -13.72 9.39
CA VAL A 447 -3.29 -13.14 8.21
C VAL A 447 -3.00 -14.00 6.98
N GLU A 448 -1.76 -14.44 6.78
CA GLU A 448 -1.34 -15.35 5.69
C GLU A 448 -2.19 -16.63 5.67
N GLY A 449 -2.19 -17.40 6.77
CA GLY A 449 -2.94 -18.66 6.81
C GLY A 449 -4.45 -18.48 6.61
N LYS A 450 -5.02 -17.34 7.03
CA LYS A 450 -6.44 -17.04 6.78
C LYS A 450 -6.68 -16.56 5.34
N PHE A 451 -5.72 -15.85 4.75
CA PHE A 451 -5.75 -15.43 3.36
C PHE A 451 -5.69 -16.64 2.41
N ASP A 452 -4.86 -17.64 2.69
CA ASP A 452 -4.77 -18.85 1.86
C ASP A 452 -6.12 -19.57 1.78
N ASN A 453 -6.80 -19.71 2.92
CA ASN A 453 -8.14 -20.29 2.98
C ASN A 453 -9.16 -19.44 2.21
N LEU A 454 -9.11 -18.11 2.34
CA LEU A 454 -9.98 -17.19 1.63
C LEU A 454 -9.74 -17.22 0.10
N HIS A 455 -8.48 -17.31 -0.32
CA HIS A 455 -8.09 -17.40 -1.73
C HIS A 455 -8.61 -18.70 -2.35
N LEU A 456 -8.45 -19.82 -1.64
CA LEU A 456 -8.99 -21.12 -2.04
C LEU A 456 -10.52 -21.10 -2.10
N GLU A 457 -11.19 -20.53 -1.09
CA GLU A 457 -12.65 -20.40 -1.03
C GLU A 457 -13.19 -19.61 -2.23
N LEU A 458 -12.59 -18.46 -2.54
CA LEU A 458 -13.12 -17.52 -3.55
C LEU A 458 -12.70 -17.83 -4.97
N LEU A 459 -11.53 -18.45 -5.19
CA LEU A 459 -10.98 -18.70 -6.53
C LEU A 459 -10.85 -20.19 -6.88
N GLY A 460 -11.05 -21.10 -5.91
CA GLY A 460 -10.90 -22.54 -6.12
C GLY A 460 -9.45 -23.01 -6.26
N GLU A 461 -8.47 -22.16 -5.97
CA GLU A 461 -7.05 -22.47 -6.06
C GLU A 461 -6.26 -21.89 -4.87
N PRO A 462 -5.22 -22.57 -4.38
CA PRO A 462 -4.40 -22.05 -3.30
C PRO A 462 -3.59 -20.83 -3.76
N TRP A 463 -3.33 -19.90 -2.84
CA TRP A 463 -2.32 -18.87 -3.06
C TRP A 463 -0.93 -19.53 -3.13
N ILE A 464 -0.08 -19.03 -4.03
CA ILE A 464 1.31 -19.48 -4.13
C ILE A 464 2.18 -18.30 -3.70
N SER A 465 2.66 -18.35 -2.46
CA SER A 465 3.52 -17.30 -1.88
C SER A 465 4.85 -17.18 -2.63
N HIS A 466 5.46 -16.01 -2.59
CA HIS A 466 6.82 -15.82 -3.11
C HIS A 466 7.83 -16.80 -2.50
N ASN A 467 7.69 -17.12 -1.21
CA ASN A 467 8.54 -18.07 -0.50
C ASN A 467 8.41 -19.48 -1.08
N ASP A 468 7.19 -19.90 -1.42
CA ASP A 468 6.94 -21.21 -2.02
C ASP A 468 7.44 -21.29 -3.46
N ILE A 469 7.29 -20.21 -4.25
CA ILE A 469 7.89 -20.12 -5.60
C ILE A 469 9.41 -20.32 -5.51
N ASN A 470 10.07 -19.64 -4.58
CA ASN A 470 11.51 -19.77 -4.39
C ASN A 470 11.92 -21.18 -3.94
N ARG A 471 11.14 -21.83 -3.06
CA ARG A 471 11.39 -23.22 -2.63
C ARG A 471 11.24 -24.19 -3.80
N GLN A 472 10.16 -24.11 -4.56
CA GLN A 472 9.93 -24.95 -5.75
C GLN A 472 11.03 -24.80 -6.81
N GLN A 473 11.54 -23.58 -7.01
CA GLN A 473 12.67 -23.34 -7.92
C GLN A 473 14.00 -23.90 -7.41
N ARG A 474 14.22 -23.94 -6.09
CA ARG A 474 15.43 -24.51 -5.48
C ARG A 474 15.41 -26.04 -5.46
N ASP A 475 14.23 -26.63 -5.24
CA ASP A 475 14.06 -28.08 -5.11
C ASP A 475 13.92 -28.80 -6.47
N GLY A 476 13.93 -28.06 -7.59
CA GLY A 476 13.91 -28.62 -8.94
C GLY A 476 12.60 -29.31 -9.34
N THR A 477 11.61 -29.34 -8.45
CA THR A 477 10.26 -29.85 -8.70
C THR A 477 9.42 -28.77 -9.37
N THR A 478 9.56 -28.61 -10.68
CA THR A 478 8.47 -28.02 -11.46
C THR A 478 7.35 -29.05 -11.49
N HIS A 479 6.30 -28.86 -10.68
CA HIS A 479 5.05 -29.57 -10.89
C HIS A 479 4.44 -29.05 -12.20
N SER A 480 4.90 -29.61 -13.32
CA SER A 480 4.12 -29.64 -14.54
C SER A 480 2.80 -30.33 -14.16
N ALA A 481 1.71 -29.58 -14.19
CA ALA A 481 0.36 -30.13 -14.24
C ALA A 481 0.23 -30.96 -15.52
N LYS A 482 0.80 -32.16 -15.52
CA LYS A 482 0.51 -33.23 -16.46
C LYS A 482 -0.52 -34.10 -15.77
N GLY A 483 -1.74 -34.03 -16.29
CA GLY A 483 -2.80 -34.96 -15.94
C GLY A 483 -2.34 -36.39 -16.14
N ASN A 484 -2.72 -37.23 -15.19
CA ASN A 484 -2.98 -38.63 -15.42
C ASN A 484 -4.42 -38.87 -14.98
N GLY A 485 -5.31 -38.98 -15.96
CA GLY A 485 -6.64 -39.51 -15.74
C GLY A 485 -6.57 -41.01 -15.50
N VAL A 486 -7.36 -41.48 -14.54
CA VAL A 486 -8.10 -42.74 -14.68
C VAL A 486 -9.49 -42.52 -14.10
N ALA A 487 -10.46 -42.52 -15.02
CA ALA A 487 -11.87 -42.87 -14.92
C ALA A 487 -12.56 -42.81 -13.54
N ASN A 488 -13.53 -41.90 -13.43
CA ASN A 488 -14.89 -42.34 -13.12
C ASN A 488 -15.91 -41.48 -13.88
N MET A 489 -16.68 -42.13 -14.74
CA MET A 489 -17.80 -41.57 -15.47
C MET A 489 -18.91 -41.21 -14.48
N GLY A 490 -19.36 -39.96 -14.53
CA GLY A 490 -20.60 -39.49 -13.92
C GLY A 490 -21.11 -38.32 -14.74
N GLN A 491 -22.06 -38.60 -15.63
CA GLN A 491 -22.78 -37.63 -16.45
C GLN A 491 -23.38 -36.52 -15.57
N HIS A 492 -23.13 -35.26 -15.92
CA HIS A 492 -24.04 -34.16 -15.61
C HIS A 492 -23.98 -33.11 -16.72
N ASP A 493 -24.98 -33.26 -17.58
CA ASP A 493 -25.51 -32.46 -18.67
C ASP A 493 -25.19 -30.94 -18.71
N ASP A 494 -24.70 -30.54 -19.88
CA ASP A 494 -24.58 -29.18 -20.41
C ASP A 494 -25.95 -28.48 -20.49
N PHE A 495 -26.12 -27.33 -19.81
CA PHE A 495 -27.33 -26.51 -19.90
C PHE A 495 -27.14 -25.13 -20.58
N ASP A 496 -26.01 -24.86 -21.23
CA ASP A 496 -25.75 -23.52 -21.83
C ASP A 496 -25.52 -23.48 -23.35
N SER A 497 -25.92 -24.53 -24.09
CA SER A 497 -25.75 -24.58 -25.57
C SER A 497 -27.05 -24.52 -26.39
N LEU A 498 -28.12 -23.88 -25.92
CA LEU A 498 -29.40 -23.87 -26.65
C LEU A 498 -30.19 -22.55 -26.66
N ILE A 499 -29.55 -21.37 -26.78
CA ILE A 499 -30.25 -20.15 -27.27
C ILE A 499 -29.32 -19.31 -28.16
N ALA A 500 -28.97 -19.82 -29.34
CA ALA A 500 -28.34 -19.02 -30.39
C ALA A 500 -28.57 -19.57 -31.81
N SER A 501 -29.80 -19.97 -32.17
CA SER A 501 -30.19 -20.05 -33.58
C SER A 501 -31.71 -20.10 -33.74
N ARG A 502 -32.37 -18.94 -33.86
CA ARG A 502 -33.68 -18.76 -34.52
C ARG A 502 -34.07 -17.28 -34.56
N ARG A 503 -33.41 -16.51 -35.44
CA ARG A 503 -34.01 -15.35 -36.11
C ARG A 503 -33.40 -15.27 -37.52
N GLY A 504 -34.16 -15.77 -38.48
CA GLY A 504 -33.86 -15.85 -39.90
C GLY A 504 -35.00 -16.61 -40.56
N GLY A 505 -36.05 -15.89 -40.94
CA GLY A 505 -37.35 -16.39 -41.38
C GLY A 505 -38.44 -15.43 -40.95
#